data_AF-A0A0D2KGD8-F1
#
_entry.id   AF-A0A0D2KGD8-F1
#
_cell.length_a   1.000
_cell.length_b   1.000
_cell.length_c   1.000
_cell.angle_alpha   90.00
_cell.angle_beta   90.00
_cell.angle_gamma   90.00
#
_symmetry.space_group_name_H-M   'P 1'
#
loop_
_entity.id
_entity.type
_entity.pdbx_description
1 polymer ?
#
loop_
_entity_poly.entity_id
_entity_poly.type
_entity_poly.pdbx_seq_one_letter_code
_entity_poly.pdbx_strand_id
1 'polypeptide(L)'
;MTDNQASGTPSVLATHTIDPSQQEISHPPKSYTYYHAGPLFTIAELHTNALLAQAIQGRSSGKFIPVLPQDLEQRDQSPHSIRDEDLRALFSCDMALFTYDGADLDPGTVVEYMAAKMADIPAVVLRTDFRGAGDQSLRGDAWNLMSSNWPRTVGVVVHAMVGYKTSLQRAQAGAEGSQDMVRTVGEYMIEDVAQKVVDAFEKVLKEPPRMPKELRESVYQWLALMPGFRDGGDQHNLEFLAKVCKEKQSRGLL
;
A
#
# COMPACT_ATOMS: atom_id res chain seq x y z
N MET A 1 58.73 -4.19 -2.04
CA MET A 1 58.13 -4.45 -0.72
C MET A 1 57.44 -3.17 -0.31
N THR A 2 56.12 -3.02 -0.25
CA THR A 2 54.96 -3.92 -0.41
C THR A 2 53.81 -2.98 -0.76
N ASP A 3 53.21 -3.16 -1.95
CA ASP A 3 51.97 -2.50 -2.33
C ASP A 3 50.84 -3.05 -1.47
N ASN A 4 50.23 -2.19 -0.66
CA ASN A 4 49.07 -2.53 0.13
C ASN A 4 47.83 -2.30 -0.75
N GLN A 5 47.40 -3.34 -1.46
CA GLN A 5 46.10 -3.37 -2.13
C GLN A 5 45.01 -3.35 -1.05
N ALA A 6 44.48 -2.17 -0.77
CA ALA A 6 43.20 -2.05 -0.08
C ALA A 6 42.11 -2.57 -1.04
N SER A 7 41.70 -3.83 -0.82
CA SER A 7 40.53 -4.42 -1.44
C SER A 7 39.30 -3.58 -1.06
N GLY A 8 38.88 -2.71 -1.98
CA GLY A 8 37.66 -1.92 -1.85
C GLY A 8 36.44 -2.81 -1.98
N THR A 9 36.06 -3.51 -0.91
CA THR A 9 34.72 -4.08 -0.79
C THR A 9 33.74 -2.89 -0.79
N PRO A 10 32.81 -2.77 -1.74
CA PRO A 10 31.79 -1.72 -1.67
C PRO A 10 31.03 -1.91 -0.36
N SER A 11 31.08 -0.90 0.51
CA SER A 11 30.32 -0.91 1.74
C SER A 11 28.84 -0.96 1.40
N VAL A 12 28.07 -1.82 2.09
CA VAL A 12 26.59 -1.85 2.06
C VAL A 12 26.00 -0.44 2.33
N LEU A 13 26.79 0.47 2.89
CA LEU A 13 26.44 1.86 3.17
C LEU A 13 26.60 2.83 1.97
N ALA A 14 27.17 2.38 0.84
CA ALA A 14 27.40 3.25 -0.32
C ALA A 14 26.13 3.47 -1.21
N THR A 15 25.06 2.71 -1.00
CA THR A 15 23.88 2.71 -1.88
C THR A 15 22.76 3.58 -1.32
N HIS A 16 22.94 4.90 -1.39
CA HIS A 16 21.81 5.82 -1.60
C HIS A 16 21.48 6.01 -3.09
N THR A 17 22.31 5.46 -3.97
CA THR A 17 22.19 5.52 -5.41
C THR A 17 21.36 4.36 -5.93
N ILE A 18 20.40 4.72 -6.79
CA ILE A 18 19.71 3.84 -7.74
C ILE A 18 20.77 2.88 -8.31
N ASP A 19 20.64 1.58 -8.08
CA ASP A 19 21.47 0.59 -8.77
C ASP A 19 21.06 0.64 -10.26
N PRO A 20 21.92 1.13 -11.18
CA PRO A 20 21.56 1.22 -12.59
C PRO A 20 21.41 -0.17 -13.24
N SER A 21 21.77 -1.24 -12.54
CA SER A 21 21.46 -2.62 -12.91
C SER A 21 20.11 -3.13 -12.38
N GLN A 22 19.31 -2.28 -11.71
CA GLN A 22 17.86 -2.47 -11.64
C GLN A 22 17.30 -2.17 -13.03
N GLN A 23 17.49 -3.16 -13.91
CA GLN A 23 17.05 -3.13 -15.30
C GLN A 23 15.55 -2.81 -15.36
N GLU A 24 15.16 -1.98 -16.33
CA GLU A 24 13.78 -1.93 -16.79
C GLU A 24 13.30 -3.36 -17.03
N ILE A 25 12.19 -3.73 -16.38
CA ILE A 25 11.59 -5.06 -16.54
C ILE A 25 11.21 -5.18 -18.01
N SER A 26 11.81 -6.14 -18.73
CA SER A 26 11.57 -6.35 -20.16
C SER A 26 10.09 -6.60 -20.48
N HIS A 27 9.36 -7.17 -19.52
CA HIS A 27 7.92 -7.40 -19.59
C HIS A 27 7.27 -7.04 -18.24
N PRO A 28 6.89 -5.77 -18.03
CA PRO A 28 6.22 -5.39 -16.79
C PRO A 28 4.89 -6.16 -16.65
N PRO A 29 4.49 -6.55 -15.42
CA PRO A 29 3.21 -7.18 -15.18
C PRO A 29 2.05 -6.36 -15.74
N LYS A 30 1.07 -7.05 -16.35
CA LYS A 30 -0.15 -6.41 -16.86
C LYS A 30 -1.08 -5.92 -15.73
N SER A 31 -0.99 -6.54 -14.57
CA SER A 31 -1.76 -6.22 -13.37
C SER A 31 -0.92 -6.38 -12.11
N TYR A 32 -1.35 -5.72 -11.04
CA TYR A 32 -0.73 -5.70 -9.73
C TYR A 32 -1.79 -5.89 -8.66
N THR A 33 -1.53 -6.76 -7.68
CA THR A 33 -2.36 -6.87 -6.48
C THR A 33 -1.98 -5.79 -5.47
N TYR A 34 -2.95 -5.25 -4.74
CA TYR A 34 -2.66 -4.35 -3.63
C TYR A 34 -3.44 -4.74 -2.38
N TYR A 35 -2.76 -4.75 -1.25
CA TYR A 35 -3.39 -4.91 0.06
C TYR A 35 -4.10 -3.61 0.44
N HIS A 36 -5.38 -3.66 0.78
CA HIS A 36 -6.16 -2.48 1.15
C HIS A 36 -6.36 -2.43 2.67
N ALA A 37 -5.42 -1.79 3.34
CA ALA A 37 -5.44 -1.58 4.78
C ALA A 37 -6.28 -0.35 5.15
N GLY A 38 -7.04 -0.46 6.22
CA GLY A 38 -7.84 0.62 6.80
C GLY A 38 -8.77 0.10 7.87
N PRO A 39 -9.49 0.99 8.59
CA PRO A 39 -10.57 0.58 9.48
C PRO A 39 -11.61 -0.26 8.72
N LEU A 40 -12.20 -1.27 9.39
CA LEU A 40 -13.10 -2.25 8.78
C LEU A 40 -14.11 -2.85 9.77
N PHE A 41 -14.50 -2.08 10.78
CA PHE A 41 -15.42 -2.52 11.84
C PHE A 41 -16.79 -1.85 11.77
N THR A 42 -16.91 -0.69 11.10
CA THR A 42 -18.18 0.01 10.93
C THR A 42 -18.76 -0.16 9.52
N ILE A 43 -20.07 0.04 9.38
CA ILE A 43 -20.71 0.01 8.06
C ILE A 43 -20.12 1.06 7.12
N ALA A 44 -19.76 2.25 7.63
CA ALA A 44 -19.14 3.30 6.83
C ALA A 44 -17.79 2.86 6.27
N GLU A 45 -16.99 2.19 7.10
CA GLU A 45 -15.67 1.67 6.75
C GLU A 45 -15.75 0.53 5.75
N LEU A 46 -16.49 -0.53 6.05
CA LEU A 46 -16.66 -1.69 5.17
C LEU A 46 -17.24 -1.30 3.81
N HIS A 47 -18.27 -0.44 3.81
CA HIS A 47 -18.89 0.06 2.58
C HIS A 47 -17.91 0.90 1.75
N THR A 48 -17.13 1.77 2.39
CA THR A 48 -16.13 2.59 1.69
C THR A 48 -15.02 1.73 1.12
N ASN A 49 -14.48 0.77 1.89
CA ASN A 49 -13.40 -0.12 1.43
C ASN A 49 -13.84 -0.92 0.20
N ALA A 50 -15.04 -1.50 0.24
CA ALA A 50 -15.58 -2.28 -0.88
C ALA A 50 -15.82 -1.44 -2.14
N LEU A 51 -16.49 -0.29 -2.01
CA LEU A 51 -16.79 0.56 -3.17
C LEU A 51 -15.54 1.22 -3.75
N LEU A 52 -14.61 1.66 -2.90
CA LEU A 52 -13.35 2.24 -3.36
C LEU A 52 -12.50 1.19 -4.08
N ALA A 53 -12.44 -0.04 -3.58
CA ALA A 53 -11.74 -1.14 -4.23
C ALA A 53 -12.30 -1.44 -5.63
N GLN A 54 -13.63 -1.54 -5.76
CA GLN A 54 -14.30 -1.73 -7.05
C GLN A 54 -14.03 -0.55 -8.00
N ALA A 55 -14.09 0.68 -7.49
CA ALA A 55 -13.85 1.87 -8.30
C ALA A 55 -12.39 1.98 -8.76
N ILE A 56 -11.40 1.65 -7.92
CA ILE A 56 -9.98 1.61 -8.31
C ILE A 56 -9.76 0.56 -9.40
N GLN A 57 -10.33 -0.64 -9.24
CA GLN A 57 -10.22 -1.69 -10.24
C GLN A 57 -10.86 -1.28 -11.57
N GLY A 58 -12.05 -0.68 -11.54
CA GLY A 58 -12.75 -0.18 -12.72
C GLY A 58 -11.99 0.96 -13.42
N ARG A 59 -11.55 1.98 -12.66
CA ARG A 59 -10.81 3.15 -13.17
C ARG A 59 -9.45 2.77 -13.76
N SER A 60 -8.82 1.74 -13.23
CA SER A 60 -7.55 1.21 -13.73
C SER A 60 -7.70 0.16 -14.84
N SER A 61 -8.93 -0.11 -15.31
CA SER A 61 -9.22 -1.16 -16.30
C SER A 61 -8.66 -2.53 -15.88
N GLY A 62 -8.75 -2.86 -14.59
CA GLY A 62 -8.28 -4.11 -14.01
C GLY A 62 -6.77 -4.19 -13.74
N LYS A 63 -6.01 -3.11 -13.96
CA LYS A 63 -4.57 -3.10 -13.67
C LYS A 63 -4.28 -3.21 -12.17
N PHE A 64 -5.07 -2.58 -11.31
CA PHE A 64 -4.93 -2.69 -9.86
C PHE A 64 -6.04 -3.57 -9.27
N ILE A 65 -5.64 -4.69 -8.69
CA ILE A 65 -6.54 -5.73 -8.17
C ILE A 65 -6.52 -5.67 -6.64
N PRO A 66 -7.66 -5.37 -5.99
CA PRO A 66 -7.71 -5.28 -4.54
C PRO A 66 -7.59 -6.65 -3.86
N VAL A 67 -6.90 -6.68 -2.73
CA VAL A 67 -7.00 -7.71 -1.70
C VAL A 67 -7.49 -7.03 -0.43
N LEU A 68 -8.73 -7.32 -0.05
CA LEU A 68 -9.39 -6.73 1.12
C LEU A 68 -9.28 -7.70 2.31
N PRO A 69 -8.77 -7.27 3.49
CA PRO A 69 -8.66 -8.13 4.66
C PRO A 69 -10.01 -8.73 5.09
N GLN A 70 -11.08 -7.93 4.99
CA GLN A 70 -12.44 -8.37 5.34
C GLN A 70 -13.04 -9.42 4.39
N ASP A 71 -12.43 -9.67 3.23
CA ASP A 71 -12.86 -10.70 2.28
C ASP A 71 -12.11 -12.03 2.48
N LEU A 72 -11.06 -12.05 3.32
CA LEU A 72 -10.25 -13.24 3.57
C LEU A 72 -11.02 -14.23 4.46
N GLU A 73 -11.04 -15.50 4.05
CA GLU A 73 -11.76 -16.56 4.77
C GLU A 73 -10.99 -16.97 6.04
N GLN A 74 -11.38 -16.41 7.17
CA GLN A 74 -10.80 -16.76 8.46
C GLN A 74 -11.41 -18.07 9.00
N ARG A 75 -10.63 -19.15 8.98
CA ARG A 75 -11.02 -20.43 9.63
C ARG A 75 -10.89 -20.38 11.15
N ASP A 76 -9.97 -19.55 11.65
CA ASP A 76 -9.68 -19.34 13.07
C ASP A 76 -9.72 -17.82 13.33
N GLN A 77 -10.59 -17.40 14.26
CA GLN A 77 -10.82 -16.00 14.61
C GLN A 77 -10.03 -15.55 15.84
N SER A 78 -9.00 -16.30 16.25
CA SER A 78 -8.09 -15.85 17.30
C SER A 78 -7.27 -14.65 16.80
N PRO A 79 -6.97 -13.67 17.67
CA PRO A 79 -6.22 -12.47 17.27
C PRO A 79 -4.88 -12.76 16.59
N HIS A 80 -4.21 -13.84 17.01
CA HIS A 80 -2.95 -14.28 16.41
C HIS A 80 -3.15 -14.79 14.98
N SER A 81 -4.16 -15.63 14.76
CA SER A 81 -4.47 -16.15 13.42
C SER A 81 -4.86 -15.05 12.45
N ILE A 82 -5.70 -14.11 12.91
CA ILE A 82 -6.15 -12.95 12.09
C ILE A 82 -4.93 -12.12 11.65
N ARG A 83 -4.09 -11.70 12.62
CA ARG A 83 -2.87 -10.95 12.34
C ARG A 83 -1.94 -11.69 11.36
N ASP A 84 -1.78 -13.00 11.55
CA ASP A 84 -0.91 -13.81 10.71
C ASP A 84 -1.43 -13.87 9.27
N GLU A 85 -2.74 -13.99 9.09
CA GLU A 85 -3.38 -13.97 7.77
C GLU A 85 -3.24 -12.61 7.09
N ASP A 86 -3.47 -11.52 7.82
CA ASP A 86 -3.31 -10.13 7.34
C ASP A 86 -1.86 -9.87 6.88
N LEU A 87 -0.86 -10.25 7.70
CA LEU A 87 0.55 -10.09 7.33
C LEU A 87 0.94 -10.94 6.12
N ARG A 88 0.43 -12.16 6.01
CA ARG A 88 0.68 -13.01 4.82
C ARG A 88 0.05 -12.41 3.57
N ALA A 89 -1.18 -11.90 3.67
CA ALA A 89 -1.85 -11.24 2.57
C ALA A 89 -1.09 -9.98 2.13
N LEU A 90 -0.68 -9.14 3.09
CA LEU A 90 0.13 -7.95 2.84
C LEU A 90 1.44 -8.29 2.12
N PHE A 91 2.22 -9.25 2.64
CA PHE A 91 3.50 -9.61 2.03
C PHE A 91 3.33 -10.24 0.65
N SER A 92 2.21 -10.93 0.39
CA SER A 92 1.91 -11.53 -0.91
C SER A 92 1.46 -10.52 -1.97
N CYS A 93 0.96 -9.35 -1.57
CA CYS A 93 0.52 -8.30 -2.49
C CYS A 93 1.69 -7.56 -3.13
N ASP A 94 1.52 -7.06 -4.35
CA ASP A 94 2.56 -6.30 -5.05
C ASP A 94 2.77 -4.90 -4.46
N MET A 95 1.68 -4.30 -3.99
CA MET A 95 1.61 -2.95 -3.45
C MET A 95 0.68 -2.92 -2.23
N ALA A 96 0.53 -1.76 -1.62
CA ALA A 96 -0.48 -1.56 -0.58
C ALA A 96 -1.09 -0.15 -0.60
N LEU A 97 -2.36 -0.06 -0.21
CA LEU A 97 -3.10 1.17 0.08
C LEU A 97 -3.39 1.20 1.58
N PHE A 98 -3.06 2.30 2.24
CA PHE A 98 -3.33 2.50 3.67
C PHE A 98 -4.26 3.70 3.85
N THR A 99 -5.45 3.46 4.40
CA THR A 99 -6.44 4.51 4.68
C THR A 99 -6.21 5.12 6.06
N TYR A 100 -5.65 6.31 6.10
CA TYR A 100 -5.29 7.10 7.28
C TYR A 100 -6.38 8.11 7.64
N ASP A 101 -7.63 7.64 7.67
CA ASP A 101 -8.79 8.46 8.02
C ASP A 101 -9.10 8.47 9.51
N GLY A 102 -9.66 9.59 9.96
CA GLY A 102 -9.99 9.81 11.36
C GLY A 102 -9.11 10.86 12.04
N ALA A 103 -9.53 11.22 13.26
CA ALA A 103 -8.79 12.12 14.13
C ALA A 103 -7.49 11.44 14.61
N ASP A 104 -7.61 10.20 15.05
CA ASP A 104 -6.49 9.30 15.32
C ASP A 104 -6.34 8.29 14.19
N LEU A 105 -5.11 7.88 13.91
CA LEU A 105 -4.85 6.82 12.94
C LEU A 105 -5.21 5.47 13.56
N ASP A 106 -5.80 4.59 12.76
CA ASP A 106 -5.99 3.21 13.16
C ASP A 106 -4.62 2.53 13.39
N PRO A 107 -4.33 2.04 14.61
CA PRO A 107 -3.03 1.49 14.93
C PRO A 107 -2.73 0.20 14.17
N GLY A 108 -3.74 -0.60 13.80
CA GLY A 108 -3.57 -1.79 12.98
C GLY A 108 -3.00 -1.42 11.60
N THR A 109 -3.65 -0.47 10.93
CA THR A 109 -3.25 0.09 9.64
C THR A 109 -1.82 0.67 9.69
N VAL A 110 -1.45 1.35 10.78
CA VAL A 110 -0.07 1.87 10.96
C VAL A 110 0.95 0.74 11.08
N VAL A 111 0.64 -0.32 11.84
CA VAL A 111 1.53 -1.50 11.97
C VAL A 111 1.73 -2.18 10.62
N GLU A 112 0.65 -2.36 9.86
CA GLU A 112 0.69 -2.93 8.51
C GLU A 112 1.51 -2.05 7.56
N TYR A 113 1.33 -0.73 7.60
CA TYR A 113 2.14 0.21 6.82
C TYR A 113 3.62 0.05 7.13
N MET A 114 3.99 -0.02 8.40
CA MET A 114 5.37 -0.22 8.81
C MET A 114 5.92 -1.57 8.37
N ALA A 115 5.14 -2.66 8.47
CA ALA A 115 5.52 -3.97 7.95
C ALA A 115 5.76 -3.94 6.44
N ALA A 116 4.92 -3.24 5.68
CA ALA A 116 5.09 -3.03 4.25
C ALA A 116 6.38 -2.27 3.93
N LYS A 117 6.73 -1.25 4.71
CA LYS A 117 8.01 -0.52 4.55
C LYS A 117 9.22 -1.38 4.86
N MET A 118 9.16 -2.23 5.88
CA MET A 118 10.23 -3.19 6.19
C MET A 118 10.42 -4.23 5.07
N ALA A 119 9.35 -4.55 4.34
CA ALA A 119 9.37 -5.45 3.19
C ALA A 119 9.64 -4.75 1.83
N ASP A 120 9.94 -3.44 1.85
CA ASP A 120 10.12 -2.56 0.68
C ASP A 120 8.96 -2.64 -0.33
N ILE A 121 7.73 -2.76 0.18
CA ILE A 121 6.51 -2.79 -0.63
C ILE A 121 6.12 -1.34 -1.01
N PRO A 122 5.90 -1.03 -2.29
CA PRO A 122 5.42 0.29 -2.72
C PRO A 122 4.02 0.57 -2.15
N ALA A 123 3.83 1.76 -1.60
CA ALA A 123 2.64 2.11 -0.83
C ALA A 123 1.97 3.40 -1.30
N VAL A 124 0.65 3.45 -1.18
CA VAL A 124 -0.14 4.69 -1.23
C VAL A 124 -0.77 4.89 0.14
N VAL A 125 -0.68 6.10 0.68
CA VAL A 125 -1.38 6.48 1.91
C VAL A 125 -2.50 7.43 1.52
N LEU A 126 -3.75 7.01 1.72
CA LEU A 126 -4.95 7.80 1.45
C LEU A 126 -5.45 8.44 2.74
N ARG A 127 -5.75 9.72 2.71
CA ARG A 127 -6.52 10.41 3.74
C ARG A 127 -7.56 11.31 3.11
N THR A 128 -8.82 11.09 3.47
CA THR A 128 -9.98 11.89 3.09
C THR A 128 -10.43 12.86 4.20
N ASP A 129 -9.98 12.62 5.44
CA ASP A 129 -10.18 13.54 6.56
C ASP A 129 -9.33 14.81 6.40
N PHE A 130 -10.00 15.94 6.19
CA PHE A 130 -9.37 17.24 5.96
C PHE A 130 -8.82 17.90 7.23
N ARG A 131 -9.13 17.34 8.41
CA ARG A 131 -8.60 17.84 9.69
C ARG A 131 -7.13 17.47 9.80
N GLY A 132 -6.34 18.36 10.39
CA GLY A 132 -4.96 18.06 10.76
C GLY A 132 -4.90 16.99 11.86
N ALA A 133 -4.00 16.02 11.70
CA ALA A 133 -3.67 14.97 12.66
C ALA A 133 -2.16 14.78 12.85
N GLY A 134 -1.35 15.70 12.31
CA GLY A 134 0.11 15.71 12.43
C GLY A 134 0.66 16.87 13.25
N ASP A 135 1.94 16.74 13.58
CA ASP A 135 2.69 17.55 14.53
C ASP A 135 3.91 18.27 13.90
N GLN A 136 4.02 18.28 12.57
CA GLN A 136 5.19 18.79 11.84
C GLN A 136 5.03 20.28 11.48
N SER A 137 3.82 20.71 11.13
CA SER A 137 3.53 22.09 10.74
C SER A 137 2.61 22.80 11.73
N LEU A 138 2.79 24.13 11.81
CA LEU A 138 1.95 25.02 12.63
C LEU A 138 0.47 25.01 12.22
N ARG A 139 0.14 24.47 11.04
CA ARG A 139 -1.22 24.39 10.50
C ARG A 139 -1.84 22.99 10.62
N GLY A 140 -1.10 22.03 11.18
CA GLY A 140 -1.47 20.62 11.28
C GLY A 140 -1.24 19.86 9.97
N ASP A 141 -0.51 18.75 10.03
CA ASP A 141 -0.30 17.88 8.86
C ASP A 141 -1.34 16.79 8.77
N ALA A 142 -1.34 16.08 7.65
CA ALA A 142 -2.27 14.98 7.39
C ALA A 142 -2.14 13.84 8.41
N TRP A 143 -0.95 13.61 8.97
CA TRP A 143 -0.70 12.56 9.95
C TRP A 143 0.60 12.81 10.72
N ASN A 144 0.82 12.03 11.78
CA ASN A 144 2.00 12.10 12.62
C ASN A 144 3.33 11.99 11.83
N LEU A 145 4.35 12.72 12.28
CA LEU A 145 5.67 12.77 11.62
C LEU A 145 6.32 11.40 11.40
N MET A 146 6.08 10.43 12.29
CA MET A 146 6.68 9.09 12.21
C MET A 146 6.19 8.27 11.00
N SER A 147 5.04 8.64 10.41
CA SER A 147 4.52 8.02 9.19
C SER A 147 4.96 8.72 7.91
N SER A 148 5.71 9.83 8.00
CA SER A 148 6.08 10.66 6.86
C SER A 148 7.45 10.29 6.29
N ASN A 149 7.68 10.65 5.01
CA ASN A 149 8.98 10.57 4.32
C ASN A 149 9.58 9.16 4.16
N TRP A 150 8.76 8.12 4.29
CA TRP A 150 9.20 6.76 3.94
C TRP A 150 9.34 6.62 2.41
N PRO A 151 10.37 5.89 1.93
CA PRO A 151 10.58 5.68 0.50
C PRO A 151 9.46 4.83 -0.12
N ARG A 152 9.25 5.00 -1.44
CA ARG A 152 8.23 4.26 -2.20
C ARG A 152 6.85 4.41 -1.55
N THR A 153 6.52 5.65 -1.20
CA THR A 153 5.24 6.01 -0.61
C THR A 153 4.71 7.29 -1.27
N VAL A 154 3.50 7.23 -1.81
CA VAL A 154 2.78 8.40 -2.32
C VAL A 154 1.58 8.71 -1.42
N GLY A 155 1.55 9.91 -0.84
CA GLY A 155 0.41 10.41 -0.08
C GLY A 155 -0.68 11.00 -0.99
N VAL A 156 -1.93 10.63 -0.73
CA VAL A 156 -3.13 11.15 -1.39
C VAL A 156 -4.00 11.78 -0.31
N VAL A 157 -4.03 13.10 -0.25
CA VAL A 157 -4.90 13.86 0.67
C VAL A 157 -6.07 14.45 -0.11
N VAL A 158 -7.29 14.11 0.27
CA VAL A 158 -8.53 14.57 -0.34
C VAL A 158 -9.36 15.30 0.70
N HIS A 159 -9.84 16.50 0.40
CA HIS A 159 -10.77 17.18 1.29
C HIS A 159 -12.20 16.65 1.08
N ALA A 160 -12.62 15.63 1.84
CA ALA A 160 -13.90 14.94 1.62
C ALA A 160 -15.12 15.89 1.54
N MET A 161 -15.20 16.91 2.40
CA MET A 161 -16.31 17.88 2.40
C MET A 161 -16.39 18.72 1.11
N VAL A 162 -15.24 19.11 0.54
CA VAL A 162 -15.22 19.81 -0.75
C VAL A 162 -15.65 18.84 -1.85
N GLY A 163 -15.13 17.61 -1.84
CA GLY A 163 -15.52 16.55 -2.76
C GLY A 163 -17.03 16.26 -2.74
N TYR A 164 -17.63 16.21 -1.55
CA TYR A 164 -19.08 16.05 -1.38
C TYR A 164 -19.86 17.19 -2.03
N LYS A 165 -19.50 18.45 -1.76
CA LYS A 165 -20.21 19.61 -2.34
C LYS A 165 -20.11 19.65 -3.86
N THR A 166 -18.93 19.35 -4.41
CA THR A 166 -18.74 19.26 -5.87
C THR A 166 -19.55 18.12 -6.47
N SER A 167 -19.58 16.95 -5.81
CA SER A 167 -20.36 15.79 -6.25
C SER A 167 -21.87 16.05 -6.18
N LEU A 168 -22.33 16.77 -5.15
CA LEU A 168 -23.72 17.19 -5.00
C LEU A 168 -24.17 18.07 -6.17
N GLN A 169 -23.36 19.06 -6.54
CA GLN A 169 -23.63 19.92 -7.69
C GLN A 169 -23.72 19.12 -9.01
N ARG A 170 -22.80 18.16 -9.22
CA ARG A 170 -22.82 17.29 -10.41
C ARG A 170 -24.06 16.41 -10.46
N ALA A 171 -24.44 15.79 -9.34
CA ALA A 171 -25.62 14.94 -9.25
C ALA A 171 -26.91 15.74 -9.52
N GLN A 172 -27.01 16.96 -9.00
CA GLN A 172 -28.14 17.86 -9.26
C GLN A 172 -28.24 18.26 -10.74
N ALA A 173 -27.12 18.64 -11.36
CA ALA A 173 -27.10 19.00 -12.78
C ALA A 173 -27.41 17.81 -13.71
N GLY A 174 -26.97 16.60 -13.37
CA GLY A 174 -27.25 15.38 -14.14
C GLY A 174 -28.73 14.96 -14.12
N ALA A 175 -29.43 15.24 -13.02
CA ALA A 175 -30.86 14.96 -12.89
C ALA A 175 -31.75 15.85 -13.77
N GLU A 176 -31.25 17.03 -14.19
CA GLU A 176 -31.99 17.98 -15.02
C GLU A 176 -31.84 17.71 -16.54
N GLY A 177 -30.91 16.84 -16.96
CA GLY A 177 -30.44 16.76 -18.36
C GLY A 177 -30.70 15.49 -19.16
N SER A 178 -31.03 14.33 -18.56
CA SER A 178 -31.12 13.06 -19.32
C SER A 178 -31.80 11.90 -18.57
N GLN A 179 -32.41 10.96 -19.31
CA GLN A 179 -33.01 9.70 -18.81
C GLN A 179 -31.98 8.60 -18.49
N ASP A 180 -30.67 8.85 -18.61
CA ASP A 180 -29.63 7.90 -18.22
C ASP A 180 -29.53 7.77 -16.69
N MET A 181 -29.04 6.62 -16.21
CA MET A 181 -28.81 6.32 -14.80
C MET A 181 -28.07 7.48 -14.11
N VAL A 182 -28.81 8.29 -13.34
CA VAL A 182 -28.28 9.44 -12.62
C VAL A 182 -27.35 8.90 -11.52
N ARG A 183 -26.06 9.19 -11.64
CA ARG A 183 -25.09 8.86 -10.60
C ARG A 183 -25.39 9.63 -9.31
N THR A 184 -25.29 8.93 -8.20
CA THR A 184 -25.43 9.47 -6.85
C THR A 184 -24.22 10.32 -6.46
N VAL A 185 -24.39 11.13 -5.42
CA VAL A 185 -23.28 11.92 -4.84
C VAL A 185 -22.13 11.02 -4.40
N GLY A 186 -22.45 9.87 -3.77
CA GLY A 186 -21.45 8.91 -3.30
C GLY A 186 -20.64 8.28 -4.43
N GLU A 187 -21.28 7.96 -5.56
CA GLU A 187 -20.58 7.40 -6.73
C GLU A 187 -19.57 8.40 -7.32
N TYR A 188 -19.95 9.67 -7.47
CA TYR A 188 -19.00 10.71 -7.92
C TYR A 188 -17.83 10.88 -6.96
N MET A 189 -18.09 10.88 -5.64
CA MET A 189 -17.03 11.00 -4.65
C MET A 189 -16.05 9.84 -4.71
N ILE A 190 -16.56 8.60 -4.72
CA ILE A 190 -15.74 7.39 -4.78
C ILE A 190 -14.92 7.35 -6.06
N GLU A 191 -15.50 7.70 -7.20
CA GLU A 191 -14.77 7.71 -8.47
C GLU A 191 -13.64 8.76 -8.51
N ASP A 192 -13.88 9.96 -7.98
CA ASP A 192 -12.86 11.02 -7.92
C ASP A 192 -11.70 10.63 -7.00
N VAL A 193 -11.98 9.99 -5.86
CA VAL A 193 -10.96 9.45 -4.95
C VAL A 193 -10.21 8.29 -5.60
N ALA A 194 -10.93 7.35 -6.22
CA ALA A 194 -10.36 6.19 -6.89
C ALA A 194 -9.37 6.61 -7.99
N GLN A 195 -9.71 7.62 -8.81
CA GLN A 195 -8.79 8.12 -9.83
C GLN A 195 -7.50 8.66 -9.23
N LYS A 196 -7.57 9.42 -8.13
CA LYS A 196 -6.37 9.93 -7.44
C LYS A 196 -5.51 8.80 -6.88
N VAL A 197 -6.13 7.73 -6.37
CA VAL A 197 -5.41 6.54 -5.90
C VAL A 197 -4.75 5.79 -7.06
N VAL A 198 -5.45 5.62 -8.19
CA VAL A 198 -4.88 5.04 -9.42
C VAL A 198 -3.66 5.83 -9.88
N ASP A 199 -3.76 7.17 -9.96
CA ASP A 199 -2.64 8.04 -10.33
C ASP A 199 -1.46 7.90 -9.36
N ALA A 200 -1.74 7.75 -8.06
CA ALA A 200 -0.72 7.54 -7.04
C ALA A 200 -0.05 6.16 -7.14
N PHE A 201 -0.80 5.11 -7.44
CA PHE A 201 -0.25 3.79 -7.72
C PHE A 201 0.65 3.80 -8.96
N GLU A 202 0.22 4.44 -10.05
CA GLU A 202 1.04 4.60 -11.25
C GLU A 202 2.33 5.38 -10.98
N LYS A 203 2.28 6.35 -10.06
CA LYS A 203 3.45 7.11 -9.64
C LYS A 203 4.41 6.26 -8.82
N VAL A 204 3.94 5.59 -7.77
CA VAL A 204 4.81 4.82 -6.86
C VAL A 204 5.39 3.57 -7.52
N LEU A 205 4.71 2.98 -8.52
CA LEU A 205 5.26 1.87 -9.31
C LEU A 205 6.53 2.25 -10.08
N LYS A 206 6.72 3.53 -10.40
CA LYS A 206 7.92 4.03 -11.08
C LYS A 206 9.09 4.26 -10.13
N GLU A 207 8.85 4.17 -8.82
CA GLU A 207 9.90 4.32 -7.82
C GLU A 207 10.68 3.00 -7.67
N PRO A 208 12.01 3.03 -7.88
CA PRO A 208 12.84 1.83 -7.80
C PRO A 208 12.82 1.25 -6.39
N PRO A 209 12.93 -0.08 -6.24
CA PRO A 209 13.13 -0.72 -4.95
C PRO A 209 14.29 -0.11 -4.18
N ARG A 210 14.07 0.14 -2.89
CA ARG A 210 15.08 0.70 -2.00
C ARG A 210 16.00 -0.39 -1.44
N MET A 211 15.53 -1.62 -1.31
CA MET A 211 16.26 -2.73 -0.71
C MET A 211 17.36 -3.25 -1.66
N PRO A 212 18.65 -3.19 -1.28
CA PRO A 212 19.75 -3.75 -2.07
C PRO A 212 19.57 -5.25 -2.32
N LYS A 213 20.00 -5.72 -3.50
CA LYS A 213 19.86 -7.13 -3.94
C LYS A 213 20.37 -8.12 -2.90
N GLU A 214 21.49 -7.79 -2.27
CA GLU A 214 22.20 -8.62 -1.30
C GLU A 214 21.43 -8.77 0.02
N LEU A 215 20.51 -7.85 0.32
CA LEU A 215 19.71 -7.88 1.56
C LEU A 215 18.33 -8.51 1.39
N ARG A 216 17.82 -8.65 0.16
CA ARG A 216 16.45 -9.09 -0.12
C ARG A 216 16.11 -10.43 0.51
N GLU A 217 16.98 -11.42 0.32
CA GLU A 217 16.76 -12.76 0.87
C GLU A 217 16.80 -12.74 2.41
N SER A 218 17.81 -12.11 3.00
CA SER A 218 17.96 -12.05 4.46
C SER A 218 16.83 -11.29 5.14
N VAL A 219 16.34 -10.18 4.55
CA VAL A 219 15.20 -9.44 5.09
C VAL A 219 13.92 -10.28 5.02
N TYR A 220 13.66 -10.97 3.90
CA TYR A 220 12.48 -11.82 3.78
C TYR A 220 12.55 -13.06 4.67
N GLN A 221 13.75 -13.61 4.93
CA GLN A 221 13.96 -14.62 5.97
C GLN A 221 13.62 -14.07 7.35
N TRP A 222 14.02 -12.83 7.66
CA TRP A 222 13.67 -12.21 8.93
C TRP A 222 12.16 -11.95 9.07
N LEU A 223 11.50 -11.48 8.00
CA LEU A 223 10.05 -11.31 7.97
C LEU A 223 9.28 -12.63 8.13
N ALA A 224 9.89 -13.77 7.82
CA ALA A 224 9.30 -15.09 8.06
C ALA A 224 9.33 -15.51 9.54
N LEU A 225 10.26 -14.96 10.33
CA LEU A 225 10.52 -15.39 11.71
C LEU A 225 10.01 -14.36 12.72
N MET A 226 10.30 -13.08 12.49
CA MET A 226 10.04 -11.98 13.43
C MET A 226 8.58 -11.89 13.91
N PRO A 227 7.55 -12.05 13.04
CA PRO A 227 6.16 -12.00 13.50
C PRO A 227 5.80 -13.14 14.47
N GLY A 228 6.55 -14.25 14.45
CA GLY A 228 6.22 -15.46 15.19
C GLY A 228 4.89 -16.05 14.73
N PHE A 229 4.79 -16.36 13.43
CA PHE A 229 3.56 -16.94 12.87
C PHE A 229 3.21 -18.25 13.58
N ARG A 230 1.94 -18.40 13.97
CA ARG A 230 1.44 -19.53 14.75
C ARG A 230 1.48 -20.84 13.98
N ASP A 231 1.11 -20.79 12.71
CA ASP A 231 0.88 -21.97 11.88
C ASP A 231 2.03 -22.22 10.89
N GLY A 232 2.22 -23.50 10.53
CA GLY A 232 3.22 -23.97 9.55
C GLY A 232 4.64 -24.19 10.09
N GLY A 233 5.00 -23.51 11.19
CA GLY A 233 6.36 -23.54 11.76
C GLY A 233 7.39 -22.78 10.91
N ASP A 234 8.55 -22.50 11.51
CA ASP A 234 9.56 -21.60 10.92
C ASP A 234 10.02 -22.02 9.53
N GLN A 235 10.24 -23.32 9.30
CA GLN A 235 10.67 -23.83 8.01
C GLN A 235 9.66 -23.53 6.89
N HIS A 236 8.37 -23.74 7.15
CA HIS A 236 7.32 -23.43 6.19
C HIS A 236 7.23 -21.93 5.90
N ASN A 237 7.37 -21.10 6.94
CA ASN A 237 7.33 -19.65 6.80
C ASN A 237 8.51 -19.13 5.98
N LEU A 238 9.70 -19.68 6.20
CA LEU A 238 10.91 -19.35 5.43
C LEU A 238 10.71 -19.71 3.94
N GLU A 239 10.17 -20.88 3.64
CA GLU A 239 9.88 -21.30 2.27
C GLU A 239 8.85 -20.39 1.59
N PHE A 240 7.77 -20.04 2.31
CA PHE A 240 6.73 -19.14 1.83
C PHE A 240 7.29 -17.74 1.51
N LEU A 241 7.98 -17.07 2.45
CA LEU A 241 8.55 -15.74 2.21
C LEU A 241 9.69 -15.76 1.19
N ALA A 242 10.47 -16.84 1.11
CA ALA A 242 11.48 -16.99 0.07
C ALA A 242 10.86 -17.05 -1.33
N LYS A 243 9.71 -17.74 -1.47
CA LYS A 243 8.93 -17.75 -2.71
C LYS A 243 8.41 -16.36 -3.06
N VAL A 244 7.77 -15.67 -2.11
CA VAL A 244 7.28 -14.29 -2.29
C VAL A 244 8.41 -13.35 -2.71
N CYS A 245 9.57 -13.44 -2.08
CA CYS A 245 10.75 -12.64 -2.41
C CYS A 245 11.20 -12.86 -3.86
N LYS A 246 11.30 -14.12 -4.30
CA LYS A 246 11.69 -14.47 -5.68
C LYS A 246 10.67 -13.98 -6.71
N GLU A 247 9.38 -14.13 -6.42
CA GLU A 247 8.31 -13.66 -7.29
C GLU A 247 8.36 -12.14 -7.47
N LYS A 248 8.46 -11.38 -6.37
CA LYS A 248 8.59 -9.91 -6.42
C LYS A 248 9.83 -9.47 -7.19
N GLN A 249 10.97 -10.13 -6.99
CA GLN A 249 12.20 -9.84 -7.74
C GLN A 249 12.02 -10.09 -9.25
N SER A 250 11.42 -11.21 -9.65
CA SER A 250 11.17 -11.52 -11.07
C SER A 250 10.21 -10.54 -11.75
N ARG A 251 9.36 -9.87 -10.95
CA ARG A 251 8.42 -8.83 -11.38
C ARG A 251 8.98 -7.41 -11.21
N GLY A 252 10.25 -7.27 -10.82
CA GLY A 252 10.94 -6.00 -10.57
C GLY A 252 10.30 -5.13 -9.49
N LEU A 253 9.57 -5.73 -8.55
CA LEU A 253 8.98 -5.06 -7.40
C LEU A 253 9.93 -4.98 -6.20
N LEU A 254 10.97 -5.82 -6.22
CA LEU A 254 12.09 -5.84 -5.28
C LEU A 254 13.42 -5.74 -5.97
#